data_AF-A0A8S1MKX4-F1
#
_entry.id   AF-A0A8S1MKX4-F1
#
_cell.length_a   1.000
_cell.length_b   1.000
_cell.length_c   1.000
_cell.angle_alpha   90.00
_cell.angle_beta   90.00
_cell.angle_gamma   90.00
#
_symmetry.space_group_name_H-M   'P 1'
#
loop_
_entity.id
_entity.type
_entity.pdbx_description
1 polymer ?
#
loop_
_entity_poly.entity_id
_entity_poly.type
_entity_poly.pdbx_seq_one_letter_code
_entity_poly.pdbx_strand_id
1 'polypeptide(L)'
;MGQECQKCKGFSGQEEFDIKNMNEDLGDESPDIDQSFLDEEDEFKKHNRPPSLENFKKRRMFGKEEFYDQKDGKQSGTIENREIALTEEQRGDEMILQDGSRYQGQVLDGRANGKGKLWLNNGDIYEGEMMDNMIQGNGVYYYNRGPIYNGQFLNGKANGIGKEMWPDGSVYEGQFKNGKKEGQGLYKWSQGCMYDGEWLENMINGQGRYEWSDGRYYKGYWNKNQMHGRGKYQWKDGKYYDGEYEFDKKCGFGIFVWADGKQYQGYWYDGKQHGKGLMINKEGKKKFGEWMNGKLISCSDETNIEIIPQGWIDKV
;
A
#
# COMPACT_ATOMS: atom_id res chain seq x y z
N MET A 1 14.36 6.33 23.66
CA MET A 1 13.86 4.97 23.41
C MET A 1 12.45 5.12 22.86
N GLY A 2 12.29 5.07 21.55
CA GLY A 2 10.97 5.14 20.90
C GLY A 2 10.40 3.73 20.82
N GLN A 3 9.11 3.58 21.11
CA GLN A 3 8.40 2.32 20.94
C GLN A 3 8.39 1.98 19.44
N GLU A 4 9.14 0.95 19.05
CA GLU A 4 9.05 0.37 17.71
C GLU A 4 7.69 -0.33 17.57
N CYS A 5 6.96 0.00 16.50
CA CYS A 5 5.78 -0.72 16.06
C CYS A 5 6.10 -2.23 15.98
N GLN A 6 5.59 -3.03 16.93
CA GLN A 6 5.85 -4.48 16.97
C GLN A 6 5.29 -5.21 15.75
N LYS A 7 4.21 -4.70 15.12
CA LYS A 7 3.67 -5.21 13.85
C LYS A 7 4.55 -4.89 12.62
N CYS A 8 5.53 -4.00 12.78
CA CYS A 8 6.45 -3.60 11.71
C CYS A 8 7.76 -4.41 11.77
N LYS A 9 7.97 -5.25 12.81
CA LYS A 9 9.12 -6.16 12.93
C LYS A 9 8.99 -7.43 12.08
N GLY A 10 7.81 -7.69 11.52
CA GLY A 10 7.51 -8.90 10.73
C GLY A 10 8.01 -8.89 9.29
N PHE A 11 8.58 -7.81 8.78
CA PHE A 11 9.07 -7.79 7.39
C PHE A 11 10.52 -8.30 7.24
N SER A 12 11.18 -8.67 8.36
CA SER A 12 12.55 -9.19 8.38
C SER A 12 12.67 -10.63 8.91
N GLY A 13 11.60 -11.42 8.90
CA GLY A 13 11.63 -12.80 9.41
C GLY A 13 10.52 -13.65 8.81
N GLN A 14 10.88 -14.87 8.43
CA GLN A 14 10.00 -15.91 7.92
C GLN A 14 8.77 -16.10 8.82
N GLU A 15 7.58 -15.73 8.32
CA GLU A 15 6.33 -16.35 8.72
C GLU A 15 5.61 -16.77 7.44
N GLU A 16 5.77 -18.05 7.09
CA GLU A 16 4.84 -18.76 6.22
C GLU A 16 3.44 -18.64 6.83
N PHE A 17 2.64 -17.70 6.34
CA PHE A 17 1.20 -17.89 6.42
C PHE A 17 0.84 -18.93 5.36
N ASP A 18 0.49 -20.11 5.86
CA ASP A 18 0.03 -21.28 5.11
C ASP A 18 -0.98 -20.89 4.02
N ILE A 19 -0.49 -20.72 2.80
CA ILE A 19 -1.28 -20.96 1.59
C ILE A 19 -1.13 -22.45 1.30
N LYS A 20 -1.82 -23.28 2.08
CA LYS A 20 -2.06 -24.67 1.71
C LYS A 20 -3.47 -24.80 1.16
N ASN A 21 -3.52 -25.49 0.02
CA ASN A 21 -4.66 -25.89 -0.78
C ASN A 21 -5.17 -24.83 -1.76
N MET A 22 -4.41 -24.65 -2.85
CA MET A 22 -5.00 -24.56 -4.18
C MET A 22 -3.91 -24.88 -5.23
N ASN A 23 -3.69 -26.17 -5.44
CA ASN A 23 -3.15 -26.75 -6.67
C ASN A 23 -3.55 -28.22 -6.68
N GLU A 24 -4.54 -28.57 -7.50
CA GLU A 24 -4.52 -29.77 -8.34
C GLU A 24 -5.60 -29.64 -9.42
N ASP A 25 -5.20 -30.04 -10.62
CA ASP A 25 -5.96 -30.25 -11.85
C ASP A 25 -6.58 -29.02 -12.55
N LEU A 26 -5.95 -28.60 -13.65
CA LEU A 26 -6.40 -28.98 -14.98
C LEU A 26 -5.29 -28.75 -16.03
N GLY A 27 -5.29 -29.64 -17.01
CA GLY A 27 -4.21 -29.88 -17.94
C GLY A 27 -3.99 -28.81 -19.01
N ASP A 28 -2.81 -28.95 -19.56
CA ASP A 28 -2.25 -28.39 -20.77
C ASP A 28 -3.23 -28.51 -21.96
N GLU A 29 -3.65 -27.37 -22.53
CA GLU A 29 -3.99 -27.22 -23.96
C GLU A 29 -4.15 -25.72 -24.28
N SER A 30 -3.13 -25.16 -24.92
CA SER A 30 -3.11 -23.81 -25.47
C SER A 30 -3.62 -23.83 -26.91
N PRO A 31 -4.52 -22.91 -27.29
CA PRO A 31 -4.61 -22.46 -28.67
C PRO A 31 -4.28 -20.96 -28.80
N ASP A 32 -3.59 -20.65 -29.89
CA ASP A 32 -3.07 -19.35 -30.30
C ASP A 32 -4.08 -18.21 -30.21
N ILE A 33 -3.69 -17.10 -29.59
CA ILE A 33 -4.46 -15.84 -29.61
C ILE A 33 -3.86 -14.89 -30.66
N ASP A 34 -4.72 -14.58 -31.62
CA ASP A 34 -4.55 -13.62 -32.71
C ASP A 34 -4.33 -12.19 -32.18
N GLN A 35 -3.22 -11.57 -32.61
CA GLN A 35 -2.87 -10.17 -32.34
C GLN A 35 -3.58 -9.25 -33.34
N SER A 36 -4.79 -8.84 -33.01
CA SER A 36 -5.38 -7.61 -33.55
C SER A 36 -6.40 -7.07 -32.54
N PHE A 37 -6.59 -5.75 -32.48
CA PHE A 37 -7.37 -4.98 -31.49
C PHE A 37 -6.60 -4.46 -30.27
N LEU A 38 -5.53 -3.74 -30.57
CA LEU A 38 -5.19 -2.51 -29.86
C LEU A 38 -5.71 -1.36 -30.71
N ASP A 39 -6.53 -0.48 -30.11
CA ASP A 39 -6.82 0.93 -30.46
C ASP A 39 -8.29 1.24 -30.13
N GLU A 40 -8.57 1.87 -28.98
CA GLU A 40 -9.71 2.79 -28.72
C GLU A 40 -9.79 3.24 -27.24
N GLU A 41 -8.70 3.80 -26.70
CA GLU A 41 -8.72 4.60 -25.46
C GLU A 41 -8.58 6.09 -25.81
N ASP A 42 -9.65 6.83 -26.11
CA ASP A 42 -9.57 8.32 -26.03
C ASP A 42 -10.88 9.15 -25.99
N GLU A 43 -11.97 8.71 -25.32
CA GLU A 43 -13.18 9.57 -25.26
C GLU A 43 -14.01 9.55 -23.96
N PHE A 44 -13.37 9.61 -22.78
CA PHE A 44 -14.12 9.72 -21.49
C PHE A 44 -13.66 10.83 -20.52
N LYS A 45 -13.06 11.92 -21.04
CA LYS A 45 -12.62 13.08 -20.22
C LYS A 45 -13.28 14.42 -20.55
N LYS A 46 -14.58 14.43 -20.86
CA LYS A 46 -15.36 15.68 -20.88
C LYS A 46 -16.72 15.47 -20.21
N HIS A 47 -16.98 16.31 -19.20
CA HIS A 47 -18.23 16.52 -18.46
C HIS A 47 -18.41 15.69 -17.18
N ASN A 48 -17.99 16.25 -16.03
CA ASN A 48 -18.86 16.49 -14.87
C ASN A 48 -18.07 17.12 -13.71
N ARG A 49 -18.28 18.43 -13.46
CA ARG A 49 -17.94 19.08 -12.18
C ARG A 49 -19.14 18.92 -11.24
N PRO A 50 -18.98 18.53 -9.98
CA PRO A 50 -20.05 18.62 -9.01
C PRO A 50 -20.17 20.07 -8.46
N PRO A 51 -21.40 20.60 -8.31
CA PRO A 51 -21.66 21.92 -7.72
C PRO A 51 -21.66 21.90 -6.18
N SER A 52 -21.50 23.08 -5.60
CA SER A 52 -21.34 23.39 -4.17
C SER A 52 -22.62 23.33 -3.31
N LEU A 53 -22.37 23.23 -2.00
CA LEU A 53 -23.24 23.26 -0.80
C LEU A 53 -24.55 24.10 -0.86
N GLU A 54 -25.66 23.52 -0.40
CA GLU A 54 -26.54 23.99 0.72
C GLU A 54 -27.96 23.40 0.62
N ASN A 55 -28.43 22.71 1.67
CA ASN A 55 -29.60 23.08 2.49
C ASN A 55 -30.15 21.90 3.33
N PHE A 56 -30.31 22.15 4.64
CA PHE A 56 -30.92 21.27 5.64
C PHE A 56 -32.45 21.39 5.66
N LYS A 57 -33.19 20.27 5.79
CA LYS A 57 -34.52 20.25 6.46
C LYS A 57 -34.76 18.95 7.26
N LYS A 58 -35.31 19.13 8.47
CA LYS A 58 -35.79 18.15 9.50
C LYS A 58 -37.02 17.38 8.98
N ARG A 59 -37.49 16.20 9.45
CA ARG A 59 -37.78 15.59 10.78
C ARG A 59 -38.44 14.21 10.43
N ARG A 60 -38.28 13.09 11.14
CA ARG A 60 -39.00 12.69 12.37
C ARG A 60 -38.40 11.39 12.93
N MET A 61 -38.38 11.35 14.26
CA MET A 61 -37.93 10.33 15.20
C MET A 61 -38.56 8.94 14.98
N PHE A 62 -37.83 7.86 15.27
CA PHE A 62 -38.07 6.96 16.41
C PHE A 62 -36.81 6.11 16.71
N GLY A 63 -36.33 6.13 17.96
CA GLY A 63 -35.41 5.13 18.51
C GLY A 63 -33.91 5.46 18.49
N LYS A 64 -33.49 6.55 19.16
CA LYS A 64 -32.09 6.75 19.54
C LYS A 64 -31.85 6.27 20.96
N GLU A 65 -30.78 5.54 21.20
CA GLU A 65 -30.01 5.70 22.43
C GLU A 65 -28.86 6.67 22.10
N GLU A 66 -28.92 7.88 22.67
CA GLU A 66 -27.86 8.88 22.56
C GLU A 66 -26.97 8.78 23.81
N PHE A 67 -25.67 8.61 23.59
CA PHE A 67 -24.65 9.02 24.55
C PHE A 67 -24.06 10.35 24.05
N TYR A 68 -24.07 11.39 24.90
CA TYR A 68 -23.41 12.67 24.61
C TYR A 68 -22.05 12.74 25.27
N ASP A 69 -21.08 13.20 24.49
CA ASP A 69 -19.70 13.47 24.91
C ASP A 69 -19.48 14.97 25.13
N GLN A 70 -18.72 15.32 26.18
CA GLN A 70 -18.30 16.68 26.46
C GLN A 70 -16.84 16.88 26.02
N LYS A 71 -16.70 17.59 24.90
CA LYS A 71 -15.53 18.34 24.45
C LYS A 71 -14.33 17.53 23.91
N ASP A 72 -13.88 18.01 22.76
CA ASP A 72 -12.62 17.78 22.06
C ASP A 72 -12.62 16.69 20.96
N GLY A 73 -12.28 17.15 19.75
CA GLY A 73 -12.58 16.48 18.49
C GLY A 73 -11.75 15.25 18.16
N LYS A 74 -12.42 14.30 17.48
CA LYS A 74 -11.89 13.27 16.59
C LYS A 74 -13.07 12.71 15.79
N GLN A 75 -13.01 12.72 14.46
CA GLN A 75 -13.94 11.93 13.65
C GLN A 75 -13.38 10.51 13.54
N SER A 76 -13.93 9.59 14.34
CA SER A 76 -13.93 8.17 14.03
C SER A 76 -14.85 7.97 12.82
N GLY A 77 -14.31 7.42 11.74
CA GLY A 77 -15.14 6.91 10.65
C GLY A 77 -15.90 5.68 11.13
N THR A 78 -17.15 5.87 11.56
CA THR A 78 -18.12 4.79 11.67
C THR A 78 -18.68 4.54 10.28
N ILE A 79 -18.41 3.38 9.70
CA ILE A 79 -19.23 2.87 8.61
C ILE A 79 -20.47 2.30 9.28
N GLU A 80 -21.62 2.95 9.05
CA GLU A 80 -22.90 2.26 9.19
C GLU A 80 -22.81 1.02 8.31
N ASN A 81 -22.94 -0.18 8.90
CA ASN A 81 -23.24 -1.40 8.17
C ASN A 81 -24.62 -1.21 7.52
N ARG A 82 -24.67 -0.45 6.43
CA ARG A 82 -25.79 -0.47 5.51
C ARG A 82 -25.58 -1.73 4.71
N GLU A 83 -26.24 -2.81 5.13
CA GLU A 83 -26.59 -3.86 4.19
C GLU A 83 -27.09 -3.16 2.92
N ILE A 84 -26.50 -3.48 1.76
CA ILE A 84 -27.08 -3.03 0.51
C ILE A 84 -28.40 -3.79 0.41
N ALA A 85 -29.48 -3.16 0.84
CA ALA A 85 -30.81 -3.73 0.77
C ALA A 85 -31.14 -3.91 -0.72
N LEU A 86 -31.06 -5.16 -1.19
CA LEU A 86 -31.53 -5.55 -2.52
C LEU A 86 -32.98 -5.08 -2.67
N THR A 87 -33.29 -4.44 -3.80
CA THR A 87 -34.67 -4.08 -4.14
C THR A 87 -35.53 -5.35 -4.27
N GLU A 88 -36.86 -5.23 -4.18
CA GLU A 88 -37.76 -6.38 -4.34
C GLU A 88 -37.58 -7.07 -5.72
N GLU A 89 -37.20 -6.32 -6.76
CA GLU A 89 -36.84 -6.87 -8.09
C GLU A 89 -35.49 -7.61 -8.12
N GLN A 90 -34.58 -7.29 -7.19
CA GLN A 90 -33.28 -7.94 -7.06
C GLN A 90 -33.31 -9.18 -6.16
N ARG A 91 -34.40 -9.39 -5.41
CA ARG A 91 -34.62 -10.61 -4.62
C ARG A 91 -35.18 -11.72 -5.52
N GLY A 92 -34.28 -12.40 -6.23
CA GLY A 92 -34.58 -13.70 -6.83
C GLY A 92 -34.77 -14.79 -5.77
N ASP A 93 -35.26 -15.95 -6.20
CA ASP A 93 -35.22 -17.19 -5.41
C ASP A 93 -33.76 -17.57 -5.11
N GLU A 94 -33.53 -18.20 -3.96
CA GLU A 94 -32.19 -18.65 -3.58
C GLU A 94 -31.72 -19.79 -4.50
N MET A 95 -30.54 -19.64 -5.09
CA MET A 95 -29.86 -20.65 -5.90
C MET A 95 -28.71 -21.26 -5.10
N ILE A 96 -28.56 -22.58 -5.15
CA ILE A 96 -27.40 -23.28 -4.58
C ILE A 96 -26.41 -23.57 -5.72
N LEU A 97 -25.19 -23.07 -5.58
CA LEU A 97 -24.09 -23.32 -6.52
C LEU A 97 -23.48 -24.71 -6.29
N GLN A 98 -22.69 -25.18 -7.27
CA GLN A 98 -22.09 -26.52 -7.24
C GLN A 98 -21.18 -26.76 -6.03
N ASP A 99 -20.50 -25.72 -5.56
CA ASP A 99 -19.64 -25.77 -4.39
C ASP A 99 -20.43 -25.77 -3.07
N GLY A 100 -21.76 -25.63 -3.13
CA GLY A 100 -22.71 -25.53 -2.03
C GLY A 100 -22.97 -24.10 -1.54
N SER A 101 -22.30 -23.09 -2.11
CA SER A 101 -22.51 -21.68 -1.80
C SER A 101 -23.92 -21.26 -2.20
N ARG A 102 -24.52 -20.33 -1.44
CA ARG A 102 -25.89 -19.86 -1.69
C ARG A 102 -25.85 -18.50 -2.36
N TYR A 103 -26.64 -18.30 -3.39
CA TYR A 103 -26.72 -17.04 -4.13
C TYR A 103 -28.16 -16.54 -4.15
N GLN A 104 -28.33 -15.24 -3.95
CA GLN A 104 -29.59 -14.54 -4.15
C GLN A 104 -29.34 -13.32 -5.03
N GLY A 105 -30.00 -13.27 -6.18
CA GLY A 105 -29.85 -12.16 -7.10
C GLY A 105 -30.38 -12.48 -8.48
N GLN A 106 -29.88 -11.75 -9.47
CA GLN A 106 -30.21 -11.96 -10.87
C GLN A 106 -29.65 -13.29 -11.38
N VAL A 107 -30.45 -14.01 -12.17
CA VAL A 107 -30.12 -15.32 -12.78
C VAL A 107 -30.47 -15.27 -14.26
N LEU A 108 -29.56 -15.72 -15.10
CA LEU A 108 -29.73 -15.87 -16.54
C LEU A 108 -29.29 -17.27 -16.95
N ASP A 109 -30.14 -17.98 -17.70
CA ASP A 109 -29.91 -19.36 -18.17
C ASP A 109 -29.47 -20.33 -17.05
N GLY A 110 -30.08 -20.18 -15.87
CA GLY A 110 -29.78 -21.01 -14.70
C GLY A 110 -28.43 -20.72 -14.04
N ARG A 111 -27.80 -19.58 -14.35
CA ARG A 111 -26.52 -19.14 -13.78
C ARG A 111 -26.65 -17.78 -13.12
N ALA A 112 -25.94 -17.56 -12.01
CA ALA A 112 -25.83 -16.26 -11.37
C ALA A 112 -25.19 -15.26 -12.35
N ASN A 113 -25.91 -14.17 -12.61
CA ASN A 113 -25.54 -13.13 -13.56
C ASN A 113 -26.05 -11.78 -13.05
N GLY A 114 -25.35 -10.68 -13.32
CA GLY A 114 -25.76 -9.36 -12.84
C GLY A 114 -25.54 -9.18 -11.34
N LYS A 115 -26.37 -8.39 -10.66
CA LYS A 115 -26.16 -8.07 -9.24
C LYS A 115 -26.80 -9.10 -8.31
N GLY A 116 -26.09 -9.43 -7.23
CA GLY A 116 -26.62 -10.30 -6.18
C GLY A 116 -25.73 -10.37 -4.94
N LYS A 117 -26.16 -11.24 -4.03
CA LYS A 117 -25.48 -11.57 -2.77
C LYS A 117 -25.16 -13.06 -2.75
N LEU A 118 -23.90 -13.39 -2.47
CA LEU A 118 -23.36 -14.74 -2.42
C LEU A 118 -22.88 -15.02 -0.99
N TRP A 119 -23.42 -16.05 -0.37
CA TRP A 119 -22.94 -16.61 0.90
C TRP A 119 -22.06 -17.82 0.56
N LEU A 120 -20.75 -17.67 0.74
CA LEU A 120 -19.79 -18.71 0.46
C LEU A 120 -19.73 -19.74 1.60
N ASN A 121 -19.39 -20.98 1.26
CA ASN A 121 -19.33 -22.07 2.23
C ASN A 121 -18.25 -21.94 3.30
N ASN A 122 -17.22 -21.11 3.06
CA ASN A 122 -16.22 -20.77 4.06
C ASN A 122 -16.70 -19.69 5.07
N GLY A 123 -17.93 -19.19 4.92
CA GLY A 123 -18.54 -18.15 5.73
C GLY A 123 -18.27 -16.72 5.22
N ASP A 124 -17.54 -16.57 4.12
CA ASP A 124 -17.41 -15.27 3.45
C ASP A 124 -18.72 -14.86 2.80
N ILE A 125 -18.89 -13.55 2.60
CA ILE A 125 -20.06 -13.00 1.92
C ILE A 125 -19.56 -12.07 0.82
N TYR A 126 -20.17 -12.16 -0.36
CA TYR A 126 -19.94 -11.22 -1.45
C TYR A 126 -21.25 -10.55 -1.85
N GLU A 127 -21.20 -9.24 -2.11
CA GLU A 127 -22.29 -8.44 -2.64
C GLU A 127 -21.78 -7.66 -3.85
N GLY A 128 -22.28 -7.96 -5.05
CA GLY A 128 -21.80 -7.28 -6.24
C GLY A 128 -22.24 -7.94 -7.54
N GLU A 129 -21.48 -7.66 -8.58
CA GLU A 129 -21.69 -8.18 -9.93
C GLU A 129 -21.19 -9.63 -10.07
N MET A 130 -21.94 -10.43 -10.82
CA MET A 130 -21.71 -11.83 -11.14
C MET A 130 -21.85 -12.02 -12.66
N MET A 131 -21.12 -12.96 -13.22
CA MET A 131 -21.26 -13.41 -14.60
C MET A 131 -20.98 -14.91 -14.66
N ASP A 132 -21.92 -15.68 -15.21
CA ASP A 132 -21.77 -17.13 -15.37
C ASP A 132 -21.29 -17.86 -14.08
N ASN A 133 -21.95 -17.57 -12.95
CA ASN A 133 -21.59 -18.11 -11.61
C ASN A 133 -20.25 -17.62 -11.03
N MET A 134 -19.55 -16.69 -11.68
CA MET A 134 -18.30 -16.12 -11.18
C MET A 134 -18.48 -14.67 -10.73
N ILE A 135 -17.78 -14.30 -9.66
CA ILE A 135 -17.65 -12.90 -9.23
C ILE A 135 -16.88 -12.11 -10.31
N GLN A 136 -17.44 -10.97 -10.72
CA GLN A 136 -16.88 -10.07 -11.74
C GLN A 136 -17.22 -8.62 -11.40
N GLY A 137 -16.60 -7.66 -12.09
CA GLY A 137 -17.02 -6.26 -12.04
C GLY A 137 -16.83 -5.64 -10.66
N ASN A 138 -17.75 -4.79 -10.21
CA ASN A 138 -17.63 -4.15 -8.90
C ASN A 138 -18.40 -4.91 -7.82
N GLY A 139 -17.83 -4.96 -6.62
CA GLY A 139 -18.50 -5.55 -5.46
C GLY A 139 -17.79 -5.30 -4.14
N VAL A 140 -18.42 -5.81 -3.08
CA VAL A 140 -17.91 -5.82 -1.72
C VAL A 140 -17.80 -7.26 -1.24
N TYR A 141 -16.60 -7.65 -0.83
CA TYR A 141 -16.30 -8.96 -0.29
C TYR A 141 -15.98 -8.84 1.20
N TYR A 142 -16.79 -9.50 2.01
CA TYR A 142 -16.68 -9.57 3.46
C TYR A 142 -15.99 -10.89 3.80
N TYR A 143 -14.68 -10.84 4.07
CA TYR A 143 -13.95 -12.00 4.53
C TYR A 143 -14.37 -12.34 5.96
N ASN A 144 -14.68 -13.61 6.22
CA ASN A 144 -15.03 -14.10 7.54
C ASN A 144 -13.85 -13.89 8.50
N ARG A 145 -14.04 -13.00 9.49
CA ARG A 145 -12.99 -12.54 10.43
C ARG A 145 -11.78 -11.87 9.76
N GLY A 146 -11.90 -11.49 8.48
CA GLY A 146 -10.87 -10.83 7.69
C GLY A 146 -11.19 -9.37 7.39
N PRO A 147 -10.52 -8.77 6.39
CA PRO A 147 -10.85 -7.44 5.94
C PRO A 147 -12.19 -7.40 5.20
N ILE A 148 -12.70 -6.19 4.99
CA ILE A 148 -13.71 -5.91 3.98
C ILE A 148 -12.97 -5.39 2.76
N TYR A 149 -13.13 -6.04 1.61
CA TYR A 149 -12.66 -5.55 0.32
C TYR A 149 -13.82 -4.89 -0.44
N ASN A 150 -13.62 -3.69 -0.95
CA ASN A 150 -14.55 -3.02 -1.86
C ASN A 150 -13.78 -2.59 -3.11
N GLY A 151 -14.15 -3.10 -4.27
CA GLY A 151 -13.45 -2.79 -5.50
C GLY A 151 -13.83 -3.68 -6.68
N GLN A 152 -12.89 -3.73 -7.61
CA GLN A 152 -13.04 -4.43 -8.88
C GLN A 152 -12.58 -5.90 -8.79
N PHE A 153 -13.31 -6.77 -9.48
CA PHE A 153 -13.07 -8.20 -9.56
C PHE A 153 -12.98 -8.64 -11.01
N LEU A 154 -12.09 -9.60 -11.25
CA LEU A 154 -11.99 -10.35 -12.49
C LEU A 154 -11.81 -11.83 -12.17
N ASN A 155 -12.69 -12.68 -12.70
CA ASN A 155 -12.65 -14.15 -12.52
C ASN A 155 -12.51 -14.56 -11.06
N GLY A 156 -13.34 -14.00 -10.18
CA GLY A 156 -13.32 -14.33 -8.75
C GLY A 156 -12.23 -13.68 -7.91
N LYS A 157 -11.35 -12.87 -8.51
CA LYS A 157 -10.18 -12.28 -7.82
C LYS A 157 -10.23 -10.76 -7.87
N ALA A 158 -9.78 -10.11 -6.80
CA ALA A 158 -9.55 -8.67 -6.79
C ALA A 158 -8.60 -8.29 -7.94
N ASN A 159 -9.04 -7.38 -8.81
CA ASN A 159 -8.33 -6.99 -10.03
C ASN A 159 -8.77 -5.58 -10.46
N GLY A 160 -7.83 -4.65 -10.55
CA GLY A 160 -8.12 -3.22 -10.73
C GLY A 160 -8.03 -2.44 -9.42
N ILE A 161 -8.79 -1.36 -9.28
CA ILE A 161 -8.79 -0.50 -8.10
C ILE A 161 -9.68 -1.10 -7.01
N GLY A 162 -9.18 -1.10 -5.77
CA GLY A 162 -9.94 -1.53 -4.62
C GLY A 162 -9.43 -0.96 -3.30
N LYS A 163 -10.21 -1.24 -2.26
CA LYS A 163 -9.95 -0.82 -0.89
C LYS A 163 -10.17 -1.98 0.07
N GLU A 164 -9.15 -2.34 0.83
CA GLU A 164 -9.25 -3.28 1.95
C GLU A 164 -9.29 -2.51 3.27
N MET A 165 -10.22 -2.89 4.15
CA MET A 165 -10.35 -2.34 5.50
C MET A 165 -10.29 -3.47 6.51
N TRP A 166 -9.27 -3.47 7.36
CA TRP A 166 -9.03 -4.52 8.34
C TRP A 166 -9.74 -4.22 9.66
N PRO A 167 -10.14 -5.26 10.44
CA PRO A 167 -10.78 -5.07 11.74
C PRO A 167 -9.93 -4.26 12.75
N ASP A 168 -8.61 -4.27 12.59
CA ASP A 168 -7.71 -3.48 13.44
C ASP A 168 -7.64 -1.99 13.07
N GLY A 169 -8.34 -1.57 12.00
CA GLY A 169 -8.35 -0.22 11.48
C GLY A 169 -7.32 0.07 10.40
N SER A 170 -6.50 -0.91 10.00
CA SER A 170 -5.58 -0.76 8.86
C SER A 170 -6.35 -0.70 7.54
N VAL A 171 -5.88 0.11 6.60
CA VAL A 171 -6.55 0.34 5.32
C VAL A 171 -5.55 0.32 4.20
N TYR A 172 -5.83 -0.44 3.14
CA TYR A 172 -5.16 -0.33 1.85
C TYR A 172 -6.12 0.22 0.81
N GLU A 173 -5.65 1.15 0.00
CA GLU A 173 -6.38 1.68 -1.16
C GLU A 173 -5.42 1.76 -2.34
N GLY A 174 -5.70 1.03 -3.42
CA GLY A 174 -4.76 0.93 -4.54
C GLY A 174 -5.12 -0.12 -5.55
N GLN A 175 -4.13 -0.48 -6.36
CA GLN A 175 -4.24 -1.42 -7.46
C GLN A 175 -4.06 -2.88 -7.00
N PHE A 176 -4.88 -3.75 -7.58
CA PHE A 176 -4.86 -5.19 -7.39
C PHE A 176 -4.70 -5.88 -8.73
N LYS A 177 -4.02 -7.02 -8.71
CA LYS A 177 -3.94 -7.93 -9.85
C LYS A 177 -3.97 -9.36 -9.33
N ASN A 178 -4.89 -10.16 -9.84
CA ASN A 178 -5.05 -11.57 -9.47
C ASN A 178 -5.09 -11.81 -7.95
N GLY A 179 -5.77 -10.93 -7.20
CA GLY A 179 -5.91 -11.05 -5.75
C GLY A 179 -4.73 -10.51 -4.93
N LYS A 180 -3.69 -9.95 -5.56
CA LYS A 180 -2.54 -9.36 -4.88
C LYS A 180 -2.51 -7.85 -5.08
N LYS A 181 -2.00 -7.10 -4.10
CA LYS A 181 -1.64 -5.68 -4.26
C LYS A 181 -0.50 -5.59 -5.26
N GLU A 182 -0.71 -4.90 -6.36
CA GLU A 182 0.27 -4.76 -7.44
C GLU A 182 0.01 -3.44 -8.19
N GLY A 183 1.05 -2.62 -8.35
CA GLY A 183 0.94 -1.27 -8.88
C GLY A 183 0.95 -0.21 -7.78
N GLN A 184 0.29 0.94 -7.98
CA GLN A 184 0.29 2.04 -7.01
C GLN A 184 -0.73 1.80 -5.89
N GLY A 185 -0.36 2.12 -4.64
CA GLY A 185 -1.29 2.04 -3.51
C GLY A 185 -0.80 2.71 -2.23
N LEU A 186 -1.79 3.11 -1.43
CA LEU A 186 -1.65 3.73 -0.12
C LEU A 186 -2.07 2.74 0.96
N TYR A 187 -1.15 2.38 1.85
CA TYR A 187 -1.42 1.58 3.03
C TYR A 187 -1.27 2.42 4.28
N LYS A 188 -2.31 2.50 5.10
CA LYS A 188 -2.32 3.12 6.42
C LYS A 188 -2.46 2.03 7.47
N TRP A 189 -1.44 1.86 8.30
CA TRP A 189 -1.51 0.93 9.41
C TRP A 189 -2.27 1.55 10.59
N SER A 190 -2.99 0.72 11.33
CA SER A 190 -3.70 1.11 12.56
C SER A 190 -2.82 1.80 13.61
N GLN A 191 -1.52 1.51 13.60
CA GLN A 191 -0.53 2.08 14.53
C GLN A 191 0.06 3.43 14.07
N GLY A 192 -0.47 4.02 12.99
CA GLY A 192 -0.08 5.35 12.51
C GLY A 192 1.10 5.38 11.53
N CYS A 193 1.67 4.23 11.17
CA CYS A 193 2.58 4.15 10.02
C CYS A 193 1.78 4.29 8.71
N MET A 194 2.43 4.72 7.63
CA MET A 194 1.82 4.84 6.31
C MET A 194 2.85 4.56 5.21
N TYR A 195 2.41 3.97 4.10
CA TYR A 195 3.22 3.76 2.90
C TYR A 195 2.42 4.19 1.69
N ASP A 196 3.02 5.04 0.85
CA ASP A 196 2.48 5.52 -0.41
C ASP A 196 3.48 5.23 -1.51
N GLY A 197 3.17 4.31 -2.42
CA GLY A 197 4.07 3.94 -3.50
C GLY A 197 3.72 2.64 -4.22
N GLU A 198 4.73 2.06 -4.85
CA GLU A 198 4.61 0.86 -5.66
C GLU A 198 4.52 -0.43 -4.81
N TRP A 199 3.74 -1.37 -5.32
CA TRP A 199 3.51 -2.70 -4.76
C TRP A 199 3.74 -3.76 -5.84
N LEU A 200 4.27 -4.90 -5.44
CA LEU A 200 4.41 -6.08 -6.28
C LEU A 200 4.16 -7.32 -5.43
N GLU A 201 3.15 -8.11 -5.81
CA GLU A 201 2.78 -9.35 -5.13
C GLU A 201 2.60 -9.21 -3.61
N ASN A 202 1.82 -8.21 -3.16
CA ASN A 202 1.62 -7.85 -1.75
C ASN A 202 2.85 -7.31 -1.00
N MET A 203 3.97 -7.07 -1.68
CA MET A 203 5.16 -6.47 -1.08
C MET A 203 5.34 -5.02 -1.54
N ILE A 204 5.85 -4.18 -0.66
CA ILE A 204 6.39 -2.87 -1.00
C ILE A 204 7.57 -3.06 -1.95
N ASN A 205 7.51 -2.43 -3.12
CA ASN A 205 8.51 -2.53 -4.18
C ASN A 205 8.61 -1.20 -4.94
N GLY A 206 9.56 -1.04 -5.86
CA GLY A 206 9.68 0.16 -6.68
C GLY A 206 9.90 1.43 -5.86
N GLN A 207 9.37 2.57 -6.30
CA GLN A 207 9.45 3.84 -5.58
C GLN A 207 8.30 4.00 -4.58
N GLY A 208 8.62 4.56 -3.40
CA GLY A 208 7.59 4.88 -2.43
C GLY A 208 8.09 5.71 -1.25
N ARG A 209 7.13 6.21 -0.47
CA ARG A 209 7.35 6.93 0.78
C ARG A 209 6.73 6.17 1.94
N TYR A 210 7.58 5.70 2.86
CA TYR A 210 7.16 5.15 4.14
C TYR A 210 7.30 6.21 5.24
N GLU A 211 6.26 6.45 6.00
CA GLU A 211 6.24 7.31 7.17
C GLU A 211 5.98 6.47 8.43
N TRP A 212 6.89 6.56 9.39
CA TRP A 212 6.74 5.94 10.71
C TRP A 212 5.85 6.80 11.60
N SER A 213 5.18 6.17 12.56
CA SER A 213 4.31 6.85 13.53
C SER A 213 5.02 7.90 14.41
N ASP A 214 6.36 7.86 14.49
CA ASP A 214 7.17 8.86 15.18
C ASP A 214 7.54 10.08 14.31
N GLY A 215 7.05 10.15 13.08
CA GLY A 215 7.24 11.26 12.13
C GLY A 215 8.53 11.17 11.32
N ARG A 216 9.33 10.10 11.47
CA ARG A 216 10.41 9.81 10.52
C ARG A 216 9.82 9.35 9.20
N TYR A 217 10.53 9.55 8.09
CA TYR A 217 10.13 8.97 6.82
C TYR A 217 11.32 8.57 5.95
N TYR A 218 11.07 7.65 5.03
CA TYR A 218 11.95 7.27 3.95
C TYR A 218 11.21 7.48 2.63
N LYS A 219 11.85 8.16 1.68
CA LYS A 219 11.39 8.30 0.30
C LYS A 219 12.49 7.78 -0.62
N GLY A 220 12.22 6.73 -1.38
CA GLY A 220 13.23 6.11 -2.22
C GLY A 220 12.77 4.80 -2.83
N TYR A 221 13.73 4.00 -3.29
CA TYR A 221 13.47 2.68 -3.84
C TYR A 221 13.31 1.61 -2.76
N TRP A 222 12.49 0.63 -3.08
CA TRP A 222 12.16 -0.51 -2.25
C TRP A 222 12.31 -1.79 -3.06
N ASN A 223 12.77 -2.84 -2.39
CA ASN A 223 12.80 -4.18 -2.96
C ASN A 223 12.35 -5.18 -1.88
N LYS A 224 11.25 -5.91 -2.13
CA LYS A 224 10.71 -6.92 -1.22
C LYS A 224 10.60 -6.43 0.24
N ASN A 225 9.94 -5.29 0.44
CA ASN A 225 9.74 -4.63 1.74
C ASN A 225 10.99 -4.00 2.40
N GLN A 226 12.13 -3.95 1.71
CA GLN A 226 13.37 -3.38 2.24
C GLN A 226 13.76 -2.12 1.47
N MET A 227 14.31 -1.12 2.16
CA MET A 227 14.93 0.04 1.51
C MET A 227 16.09 -0.44 0.64
N HIS A 228 16.10 0.01 -0.61
CA HIS A 228 17.07 -0.41 -1.61
C HIS A 228 17.40 0.75 -2.55
N GLY A 229 18.50 0.68 -3.29
CA GLY A 229 18.88 1.70 -4.27
C GLY A 229 18.96 3.10 -3.66
N ARG A 230 18.57 4.12 -4.43
CA ARG A 230 18.64 5.52 -3.99
C ARG A 230 17.45 5.90 -3.10
N GLY A 231 17.71 6.56 -1.97
CA GLY A 231 16.65 7.12 -1.15
C GLY A 231 17.11 8.14 -0.12
N LYS A 232 16.12 8.84 0.44
CA LYS A 232 16.29 9.83 1.50
C LYS A 232 15.52 9.42 2.74
N TYR A 233 16.24 9.19 3.83
CA TYR A 233 15.69 8.98 5.17
C TYR A 233 15.80 10.25 5.99
N GLN A 234 14.68 10.74 6.50
CA GLN A 234 14.57 11.93 7.32
C GLN A 234 14.14 11.56 8.74
N TRP A 235 14.92 12.03 9.72
CA TRP A 235 14.56 11.93 11.13
C TRP A 235 13.74 13.13 11.58
N LYS A 236 12.96 12.97 12.67
CA LYS A 236 12.11 14.01 13.26
C LYS A 236 12.89 15.27 13.69
N ASP A 237 14.14 15.11 14.09
CA ASP A 237 15.04 16.18 14.53
C ASP A 237 15.65 16.99 13.38
N GLY A 238 15.26 16.72 12.12
CA GLY A 238 15.80 17.40 10.95
C GLY A 238 17.07 16.75 10.37
N LYS A 239 17.69 15.80 11.09
CA LYS A 239 18.80 14.99 10.56
C LYS A 239 18.31 14.18 9.37
N TYR A 240 19.15 13.99 8.37
CA TYR A 240 18.82 13.13 7.23
C TYR A 240 20.02 12.38 6.66
N TYR A 241 19.70 11.31 5.93
CA TYR A 241 20.60 10.58 5.07
C TYR A 241 19.99 10.57 3.69
N ASP A 242 20.77 10.99 2.72
CA ASP A 242 20.43 11.01 1.32
C ASP A 242 21.52 10.21 0.60
N GLY A 243 21.32 8.91 0.44
CA GLY A 243 22.29 8.02 -0.18
C GLY A 243 21.72 6.74 -0.76
N GLU A 244 22.61 5.79 -1.00
CA GLU A 244 22.25 4.44 -1.43
C GLU A 244 21.95 3.53 -0.24
N TYR A 245 21.11 2.52 -0.50
CA TYR A 245 20.63 1.52 0.43
C TYR A 245 20.70 0.11 -0.16
N GLU A 246 21.04 -0.86 0.67
CA GLU A 246 20.97 -2.28 0.37
C GLU A 246 20.56 -3.04 1.63
N PHE A 247 19.50 -3.86 1.55
CA PHE A 247 18.92 -4.60 2.67
C PHE A 247 18.71 -3.73 3.93
N ASP A 248 18.06 -2.57 3.77
CA ASP A 248 17.79 -1.56 4.82
C ASP A 248 19.02 -0.83 5.38
N LYS A 249 20.22 -1.10 4.85
CA LYS A 249 21.47 -0.50 5.32
C LYS A 249 22.00 0.51 4.32
N LYS A 250 22.57 1.59 4.85
CA LYS A 250 23.32 2.57 4.04
C LYS A 250 24.50 1.87 3.38
N CYS A 251 24.61 2.02 2.08
CA CYS A 251 25.72 1.51 1.27
C CYS A 251 26.11 2.58 0.23
N GLY A 252 27.09 2.27 -0.62
CA GLY A 252 27.45 3.12 -1.75
C GLY A 252 27.83 4.53 -1.33
N PHE A 253 27.52 5.52 -2.16
CA PHE A 253 27.72 6.92 -1.80
C PHE A 253 26.50 7.46 -1.03
N GLY A 254 26.72 8.45 -0.15
CA GLY A 254 25.64 9.08 0.60
C GLY A 254 26.04 10.34 1.35
N ILE A 255 25.06 11.23 1.49
CA ILE A 255 25.16 12.49 2.23
C ILE A 255 24.37 12.36 3.53
N PHE A 256 25.05 12.47 4.66
CA PHE A 256 24.44 12.50 5.97
C PHE A 256 24.55 13.90 6.56
N VAL A 257 23.43 14.50 6.94
CA VAL A 257 23.38 15.82 7.58
C VAL A 257 22.84 15.65 8.98
N TRP A 258 23.62 16.08 9.97
CA TRP A 258 23.23 16.12 11.37
C TRP A 258 22.29 17.31 11.64
N ALA A 259 21.51 17.23 12.73
CA ALA A 259 20.58 18.30 13.12
C ALA A 259 21.27 19.65 13.41
N ASP A 260 22.55 19.63 13.76
CA ASP A 260 23.38 20.82 13.98
C ASP A 260 23.98 21.43 12.70
N GLY A 261 23.65 20.87 11.53
CA GLY A 261 24.13 21.32 10.23
C GLY A 261 25.49 20.74 9.80
N LYS A 262 26.16 19.96 10.66
CA LYS A 262 27.33 19.16 10.25
C LYS A 262 26.93 18.21 9.12
N GLN A 263 27.86 17.87 8.23
CA GLN A 263 27.60 16.96 7.10
C GLN A 263 28.76 15.98 6.86
N TYR A 264 28.42 14.80 6.38
CA TYR A 264 29.35 13.81 5.84
C TYR A 264 28.89 13.47 4.43
N GLN A 265 29.76 13.69 3.46
CA GLN A 265 29.53 13.32 2.06
C GLN A 265 30.57 12.27 1.73
N GLY A 266 30.18 11.02 1.43
CA GLY A 266 31.17 9.97 1.21
C GLY A 266 30.56 8.58 1.13
N TYR A 267 31.44 7.59 1.14
CA TYR A 267 31.01 6.21 0.98
C TYR A 267 30.56 5.57 2.31
N TRP A 268 29.69 4.58 2.19
CA TRP A 268 29.08 3.81 3.25
C TRP A 268 29.16 2.32 2.94
N TYR A 269 29.36 1.51 3.97
CA TYR A 269 29.32 0.05 3.88
C TYR A 269 28.69 -0.49 5.16
N ASP A 270 27.69 -1.38 5.02
CA ASP A 270 26.99 -2.01 6.13
C ASP A 270 26.49 -0.99 7.18
N GLY A 271 25.94 0.14 6.71
CA GLY A 271 25.39 1.18 7.57
C GLY A 271 26.41 2.15 8.19
N LYS A 272 27.71 1.99 7.91
CA LYS A 272 28.81 2.78 8.52
C LYS A 272 29.59 3.56 7.46
N GLN A 273 30.17 4.70 7.84
CA GLN A 273 31.10 5.43 6.96
C GLN A 273 32.27 4.52 6.58
N HIS A 274 32.62 4.50 5.30
CA HIS A 274 33.66 3.66 4.74
C HIS A 274 34.32 4.35 3.55
N GLY A 275 35.59 4.05 3.26
CA GLY A 275 36.33 4.64 2.15
C GLY A 275 36.46 6.16 2.25
N LYS A 276 36.47 6.82 1.09
CA LYS A 276 36.64 8.27 0.99
C LYS A 276 35.43 9.02 1.53
N GLY A 277 35.68 10.07 2.31
CA GLY A 277 34.65 10.93 2.86
C GLY A 277 35.10 12.37 3.08
N LEU A 278 34.16 13.30 2.95
CA LEU A 278 34.32 14.73 3.21
C LEU A 278 33.43 15.11 4.39
N MET A 279 34.06 15.52 5.50
CA MET A 279 33.37 16.09 6.65
C MET A 279 33.23 17.60 6.49
N ILE A 280 32.04 18.13 6.73
CA ILE A 280 31.76 19.57 6.74
C ILE A 280 31.22 19.91 8.12
N ASN A 281 31.90 20.77 8.88
CA ASN A 281 31.38 21.21 10.17
C ASN A 281 30.28 22.27 10.02
N LYS A 282 29.69 22.71 11.14
CA LYS A 282 28.63 23.72 11.15
C LYS A 282 29.06 25.08 10.58
N GLU A 283 30.35 25.40 10.63
CA GLU A 283 30.94 26.61 10.03
C GLU A 283 31.28 26.44 8.53
N GLY A 284 31.02 25.28 7.94
CA GLY A 284 31.34 24.99 6.54
C GLY A 284 32.79 24.59 6.29
N LYS A 285 33.63 24.46 7.32
CA LYS A 285 35.00 23.96 7.19
C LYS A 285 34.98 22.49 6.75
N LYS A 286 35.67 22.24 5.64
CA LYS A 286 35.80 20.93 5.01
C LYS A 286 37.04 20.21 5.51
N LYS A 287 36.92 18.89 5.70
CA LYS A 287 38.03 18.00 6.04
C LYS A 287 37.84 16.67 5.34
N PHE A 288 38.75 16.34 4.43
CA PHE A 288 38.74 15.06 3.74
C PHE A 288 39.36 13.96 4.62
N GLY A 289 38.92 12.73 4.44
CA GLY A 289 39.56 11.59 5.08
C GLY A 289 39.11 10.23 4.57
N GLU A 290 39.89 9.21 4.93
CA GLU A 290 39.58 7.80 4.69
C GLU A 290 38.94 7.21 5.94
N TRP A 291 37.85 6.47 5.75
CA TRP A 291 37.05 5.86 6.82
C TRP A 291 37.05 4.34 6.70
N MET A 292 37.06 3.65 7.83
CA MET A 292 36.88 2.21 7.88
C MET A 292 35.97 1.85 9.05
N ASN A 293 34.82 1.26 8.73
CA ASN A 293 33.81 0.81 9.70
C ASN A 293 33.38 1.91 10.69
N GLY A 294 33.14 3.12 10.17
CA GLY A 294 32.69 4.27 10.94
C GLY A 294 33.80 5.00 11.71
N LYS A 295 35.07 4.60 11.53
CA LYS A 295 36.23 5.25 12.15
C LYS A 295 37.05 5.98 11.09
N LEU A 296 37.40 7.23 11.37
CA LEU A 296 38.34 8.01 10.56
C LEU A 296 39.75 7.42 10.75
N ILE A 297 40.38 7.01 9.66
CA ILE A 297 41.72 6.40 9.65
C ILE A 297 42.80 7.43 9.33
N SER A 298 42.54 8.30 8.35
CA SER A 298 43.45 9.38 7.97
C SER A 298 42.66 10.59 7.51
N CYS A 299 43.28 11.77 7.54
CA CYS A 299 42.64 12.99 7.07
C CYS A 299 43.63 13.95 6.43
N SER A 300 43.14 14.75 5.49
CA SER A 300 43.87 15.87 4.89
C SER A 300 43.04 17.15 5.00
N ASP A 301 43.73 18.28 5.03
CA ASP A 301 43.12 19.62 4.93
C ASP A 301 42.90 20.03 3.46
N GLU A 302 43.10 19.10 2.51
CA GLU A 302 42.81 19.34 1.10
C GLU A 302 41.31 19.47 0.88
N THR A 303 40.89 20.61 0.31
CA THR A 303 39.48 20.95 0.11
C THR A 303 39.00 20.80 -1.33
N ASN A 304 39.91 20.58 -2.28
CA ASN A 304 39.62 20.47 -3.72
C ASN A 304 39.45 19.01 -4.17
N ILE A 305 38.83 18.19 -3.33
CA ILE A 305 38.58 16.78 -3.65
C ILE A 305 37.11 16.64 -4.06
N GLU A 306 36.90 16.31 -5.33
CA GLU A 306 35.58 15.95 -5.84
C GLU A 306 35.21 14.56 -5.31
N ILE A 307 34.19 14.52 -4.46
CA ILE A 307 33.73 13.27 -3.83
C ILE A 307 32.32 12.87 -4.25
N ILE A 308 31.53 13.83 -4.72
CA ILE A 308 30.17 13.60 -5.17
C ILE A 308 30.26 12.93 -6.55
N PRO A 309 29.69 11.73 -6.74
CA PRO A 309 29.67 11.07 -8.04
C PRO A 309 28.97 11.94 -9.09
N GLN A 310 29.43 11.86 -10.34
CA GLN A 310 28.80 12.56 -11.44
C GLN A 310 27.32 12.14 -11.57
N GLY A 311 26.41 13.11 -11.71
CA GLY A 311 24.96 12.88 -11.81
C GLY A 311 24.23 12.65 -10.49
N TRP A 312 24.90 12.77 -9.34
CA TRP A 312 24.29 12.54 -8.02
C TRP A 312 23.22 13.57 -7.62
N ILE A 313 23.35 14.82 -8.06
CA ILE A 313 22.49 15.94 -7.62
C ILE A 313 21.14 15.94 -8.37
N ASP A 314 21.00 15.20 -9.47
CA ASP A 314 19.94 15.46 -10.44
C ASP A 314 18.60 14.74 -10.19
N LYS A 315 18.44 13.83 -9.20
CA LYS A 315 17.18 13.05 -9.08
C LYS A 315 16.91 12.49 -7.66
N VAL A 316 16.02 13.13 -6.86
CA VAL A 316 15.16 12.51 -5.80
C VAL A 316 13.90 13.35 -5.54
#